data_AF-A0A9W8L781-F1
#
_entry.id   AF-A0A9W8L781-F1
#
_cell.length_a   1.000
_cell.length_b   1.000
_cell.length_c   1.000
_cell.angle_alpha   90.00
_cell.angle_beta   90.00
_cell.angle_gamma   90.00
#
_symmetry.space_group_name_H-M   'P 1'
#
loop_
_entity.id
_entity.type
_entity.pdbx_description
1 polymer ?
#
loop_
_entity_poly.entity_id
_entity_poly.type
_entity_poly.pdbx_seq_one_letter_code
_entity_poly.pdbx_strand_id
1 'polypeptide(L)'
;DVRARIVLDVRTATDRFKVNHPLLRELLDIRGTVSKASFIMKLWQYIKLNGLQDADDPDQIRCDTGLQQVLGVPAVSFTAIPQMLHVFLARPDPLVIDYTVRVHSGDFHMGQYAFDMEVEVEETLRQGPGPLANVQTRQRELSEIENQLAQRMLDIHNARAKRDFLRSFSEDPVAFVHRWIDNQTKDLEVILGDRRHGLEAALGAIMAADSTALEMSAERKQVLEREATKWLKESALYDEPWADEAVFHYLSTKTQERMQQLLQPHPQQPIQQQQHQEQQYQQQMQQHQAPGMM
;
A
#
# COMPACT_ATOMS: atom_id res chain seq x y z
N ASP A 1 7.21 6.27 79.42
CA ASP A 1 7.30 5.88 78.00
C ASP A 1 6.10 5.05 77.61
N VAL A 2 5.61 5.21 76.38
CA VAL A 2 4.37 4.60 75.88
C VAL A 2 4.71 3.62 74.77
N ARG A 3 4.26 2.36 74.88
CA ARG A 3 4.42 1.37 73.80
C ARG A 3 3.35 1.59 72.74
N ALA A 4 3.78 1.78 71.50
CA ALA A 4 2.95 1.93 70.32
C ALA A 4 3.30 0.82 69.31
N ARG A 5 2.30 0.37 68.57
CA ARG A 5 2.46 -0.63 67.51
C ARG A 5 2.14 0.03 66.17
N ILE A 6 3.12 0.12 65.29
CA ILE A 6 2.98 0.68 63.96
C ILE A 6 2.77 -0.48 62.99
N VAL A 7 1.67 -0.46 62.24
CA VAL A 7 1.33 -1.51 61.26
C VAL A 7 1.34 -0.87 59.87
N LEU A 8 2.18 -1.39 58.98
CA LEU A 8 2.30 -0.92 57.60
C LEU A 8 1.77 -1.99 56.63
N ASP A 9 0.74 -1.64 55.86
CA ASP A 9 0.23 -2.44 54.73
C ASP A 9 0.82 -1.86 53.44
N VAL A 10 1.73 -2.58 52.80
CA VAL A 10 2.42 -2.12 51.60
C VAL A 10 1.55 -2.42 50.39
N ARG A 11 1.07 -1.36 49.72
CA ARG A 11 0.35 -1.51 48.44
C ARG A 11 1.34 -1.89 47.34
N THR A 12 1.33 -3.15 46.94
CA THR A 12 2.02 -3.62 45.73
C THR A 12 1.10 -3.53 44.53
N ALA A 13 1.64 -3.17 43.36
CA ALA A 13 0.88 -3.08 42.12
C ALA A 13 0.42 -4.46 41.60
N THR A 14 1.23 -5.50 41.88
CA THR A 14 0.87 -6.89 41.60
C THR A 14 0.33 -7.58 42.85
N ASP A 15 -0.70 -8.41 42.67
CA ASP A 15 -1.24 -9.25 43.74
C ASP A 15 -0.20 -10.29 44.16
N ARG A 16 0.52 -10.01 45.26
CA ARG A 16 1.46 -10.95 45.87
C ARG A 16 0.80 -11.63 47.06
N PHE A 17 1.04 -12.94 47.17
CA PHE A 17 0.45 -13.79 48.20
C PHE A 17 1.54 -14.49 49.01
N LYS A 18 1.24 -14.74 50.28
CA LYS A 18 2.03 -15.60 51.15
C LYS A 18 1.47 -17.01 51.09
N VAL A 19 2.36 -18.01 51.07
CA VAL A 19 1.99 -19.42 51.17
C VAL A 19 1.68 -19.75 52.64
N ASN A 20 0.48 -20.26 52.91
CA ASN A 20 -0.02 -20.53 54.26
C ASN A 20 0.70 -21.68 54.94
N HIS A 21 0.94 -22.76 54.20
CA HIS A 21 1.47 -23.99 54.75
C HIS A 21 3.01 -23.98 54.75
N PRO A 22 3.69 -24.09 55.90
CA PRO A 22 5.15 -24.03 55.97
C PRO A 22 5.82 -25.18 55.22
N LEU A 23 5.25 -26.39 55.26
CA LEU A 23 5.77 -27.55 54.52
C LEU A 23 5.71 -27.33 53.00
N LEU A 24 4.64 -26.70 52.49
CA LEU A 24 4.51 -26.38 51.07
C LEU A 24 5.53 -25.31 50.63
N ARG A 25 5.84 -24.39 51.56
CA ARG A 25 6.85 -23.35 51.35
C ARG A 25 8.25 -23.94 51.18
N GLU A 26 8.60 -24.92 52.01
CA GLU A 26 9.86 -25.65 51.94
C GLU A 26 9.93 -26.53 50.68
N LEU A 27 8.85 -27.26 50.38
CA LEU A 27 8.74 -28.15 49.24
C LEU A 27 8.94 -27.45 47.88
N LEU A 28 8.35 -26.26 47.74
CA LEU A 28 8.41 -25.46 46.51
C LEU A 28 9.58 -24.46 46.49
N ASP A 29 10.41 -24.45 47.55
CA ASP A 29 11.47 -23.48 47.82
C ASP A 29 10.99 -22.03 47.57
N ILE A 30 9.92 -21.63 48.26
CA ILE A 30 9.32 -20.29 48.17
C ILE A 30 9.67 -19.50 49.43
N ARG A 31 10.71 -18.68 49.40
CA ARG A 31 11.13 -17.92 50.59
C ARG A 31 10.45 -16.56 50.76
N GLY A 32 9.57 -16.15 49.86
CA GLY A 32 8.91 -14.83 49.91
C GLY A 32 7.48 -14.85 49.38
N THR A 33 6.93 -13.65 49.12
CA THR A 33 5.61 -13.51 48.51
C THR A 33 5.67 -13.82 47.01
N VAL A 34 4.66 -14.51 46.49
CA VAL A 34 4.60 -14.97 45.09
C VAL A 34 3.30 -14.55 44.42
N SER A 35 3.32 -14.41 43.09
CA SER A 35 2.09 -14.27 42.31
C SER A 35 1.41 -15.63 42.14
N LYS A 36 0.10 -15.64 41.90
CA LYS A 36 -0.66 -16.88 41.62
C LYS A 36 -0.03 -17.69 40.48
N ALA A 37 0.34 -17.02 39.38
CA ALA A 37 0.97 -17.66 38.24
C ALA A 37 2.33 -18.28 38.59
N SER A 38 3.17 -17.55 39.34
CA SER A 38 4.48 -18.07 39.77
C SER A 38 4.34 -19.26 40.72
N PHE A 39 3.32 -19.26 41.57
CA PHE A 39 3.03 -20.38 42.47
C PHE A 39 2.63 -21.64 41.68
N ILE A 40 1.70 -21.52 40.73
CA ILE A 40 1.29 -22.64 39.86
C ILE A 40 2.49 -23.18 39.08
N MET A 41 3.33 -22.30 38.54
CA MET A 41 4.53 -22.70 37.81
C MET A 41 5.51 -23.51 38.67
N LYS A 42 5.77 -23.05 39.91
CA LYS A 42 6.64 -23.79 40.84
C LYS A 42 6.04 -25.13 41.24
N LEU A 43 4.73 -25.18 41.50
CA LEU A 43 4.03 -26.43 41.79
C LEU A 43 4.13 -27.41 40.61
N TRP A 44 3.96 -26.91 39.38
CA TRP A 44 4.12 -27.71 38.17
C TRP A 44 5.54 -28.24 37.98
N GLN A 45 6.55 -27.41 38.26
CA GLN A 45 7.95 -27.82 38.24
C GLN A 45 8.21 -28.93 39.26
N TYR A 46 7.65 -28.81 40.47
CA TYR A 46 7.76 -29.84 41.50
C TYR A 46 7.14 -31.18 41.07
N ILE A 47 5.92 -31.13 40.50
CA ILE A 47 5.21 -32.31 40.00
C ILE A 47 6.03 -33.03 38.92
N LYS A 48 6.61 -32.27 37.98
CA LYS A 48 7.46 -32.83 36.92
C LYS A 48 8.76 -33.42 37.45
N LEU A 49 9.43 -32.74 38.38
CA LEU A 49 10.71 -33.20 38.92
C LEU A 49 10.57 -34.55 39.63
N ASN A 50 9.47 -34.75 40.35
CA ASN A 50 9.21 -35.95 41.12
C ASN A 50 8.40 -37.02 40.37
N GLY A 51 8.08 -36.80 39.09
CA GLY A 51 7.33 -37.76 38.28
C GLY A 51 5.95 -38.11 38.86
N LEU A 52 5.26 -37.12 39.45
CA LEU A 52 3.98 -37.33 40.16
C LEU A 52 2.76 -37.39 39.22
N GLN A 53 2.97 -37.16 37.93
CA GLN A 53 1.91 -37.24 36.92
C GLN A 53 1.64 -38.70 36.55
N ASP A 54 0.37 -39.08 36.45
CA ASP A 54 0.02 -40.43 36.01
C ASP A 54 0.38 -40.63 34.52
N ALA A 55 0.79 -41.84 34.17
CA ALA A 55 1.17 -42.17 32.79
C ALA A 55 -0.06 -42.39 31.89
N ASP A 56 -1.16 -42.86 32.48
CA ASP A 56 -2.41 -43.15 31.78
C ASP A 56 -3.34 -41.91 31.67
N ASP A 57 -3.31 -41.02 32.67
CA ASP A 57 -4.11 -39.79 32.69
C ASP A 57 -3.25 -38.55 33.03
N PRO A 58 -2.95 -37.67 32.06
CA PRO A 58 -2.10 -36.51 32.29
C PRO A 58 -2.74 -35.44 33.19
N ASP A 59 -4.06 -35.49 33.44
CA ASP A 59 -4.72 -34.56 34.36
C ASP A 59 -4.64 -35.03 35.83
N GLN A 60 -4.37 -36.32 36.08
CA GLN A 60 -4.25 -36.85 37.44
C GLN A 60 -2.82 -36.75 37.99
N ILE A 61 -2.72 -36.20 39.20
CA ILE A 61 -1.46 -36.06 39.93
C ILE A 61 -1.55 -36.91 41.19
N ARG A 62 -0.63 -37.87 41.32
CA ARG A 62 -0.46 -38.69 42.52
C ARG A 62 0.34 -37.89 43.54
N CYS A 63 -0.28 -37.54 44.66
CA CYS A 63 0.36 -36.78 45.70
C CYS A 63 1.43 -37.65 46.40
N ASP A 64 2.64 -37.13 46.53
CA ASP A 64 3.65 -37.73 47.39
C ASP A 64 3.35 -37.47 48.87
N THR A 65 4.17 -38.01 49.76
CA THR A 65 3.96 -37.88 51.21
C THR A 65 3.87 -36.42 51.67
N GLY A 66 4.63 -35.52 51.04
CA GLY A 66 4.63 -34.10 51.38
C GLY A 66 3.37 -33.38 50.87
N LEU A 67 3.02 -33.58 49.61
CA LEU A 67 1.85 -32.96 49.00
C LEU A 67 0.55 -33.55 49.57
N GLN A 68 0.53 -34.83 49.94
CA GLN A 68 -0.62 -35.48 50.59
C GLN A 68 -0.87 -34.90 51.99
N GLN A 69 0.18 -34.53 52.74
CA GLN A 69 0.02 -33.84 54.04
C GLN A 69 -0.57 -32.43 53.87
N VAL A 70 -0.27 -31.76 52.75
CA VAL A 70 -0.74 -30.39 52.48
C VAL A 70 -2.15 -30.38 51.88
N LEU A 71 -2.42 -31.24 50.91
CA LEU A 71 -3.71 -31.35 50.22
C LEU A 71 -4.74 -32.17 51.00
N GLY A 72 -4.30 -33.10 51.84
CA GLY A 72 -5.16 -34.06 52.53
C GLY A 72 -5.77 -35.13 51.62
N VAL A 73 -5.37 -35.18 50.34
CA VAL A 73 -5.92 -36.09 49.32
C VAL A 73 -4.78 -36.85 48.64
N PRO A 74 -4.93 -38.16 48.39
CA PRO A 74 -3.89 -38.98 47.74
C PRO A 74 -3.70 -38.69 46.24
N ALA A 75 -4.71 -38.17 45.56
CA ALA A 75 -4.64 -37.79 44.14
C ALA A 75 -5.48 -36.54 43.88
N VAL A 76 -4.99 -35.66 43.00
CA VAL A 76 -5.66 -34.40 42.65
C VAL A 76 -5.63 -34.18 41.14
N SER A 77 -6.71 -33.64 40.59
CA SER A 77 -6.75 -33.19 39.19
C SER A 77 -6.03 -31.85 39.04
N PHE A 78 -5.19 -31.71 38.01
CA PHE A 78 -4.48 -30.47 37.73
C PHE A 78 -5.46 -29.31 37.46
N THR A 79 -6.60 -29.58 36.82
CA THR A 79 -7.64 -28.56 36.59
C THR A 79 -8.27 -28.01 37.89
N ALA A 80 -8.24 -28.78 38.98
CA ALA A 80 -8.76 -28.36 40.28
C ALA A 80 -7.79 -27.45 41.05
N ILE A 81 -6.48 -27.53 40.76
CA ILE A 81 -5.43 -26.78 41.47
C ILE A 81 -5.68 -25.25 41.45
N PRO A 82 -5.99 -24.60 40.31
CA PRO A 82 -6.29 -23.17 40.28
C PRO A 82 -7.45 -22.77 41.19
N GLN A 83 -8.45 -23.64 41.34
CA GLN A 83 -9.62 -23.39 42.18
C GLN A 83 -9.26 -23.45 43.67
N MET A 84 -8.34 -24.35 44.04
CA MET A 84 -7.88 -24.53 45.42
C MET A 84 -6.82 -23.52 45.87
N LEU A 85 -6.33 -22.62 44.99
CA LEU A 85 -5.28 -21.64 45.32
C LEU A 85 -5.60 -20.77 46.54
N HIS A 86 -6.88 -20.44 46.75
CA HIS A 86 -7.31 -19.63 47.89
C HIS A 86 -7.06 -20.29 49.26
N VAL A 87 -6.92 -21.63 49.30
CA VAL A 87 -6.60 -22.38 50.52
C VAL A 87 -5.09 -22.27 50.82
N PHE A 88 -4.26 -22.28 49.79
CA PHE A 88 -2.80 -22.26 49.92
C PHE A 88 -2.21 -20.85 50.03
N LEU A 89 -2.91 -19.85 49.49
CA LEU A 89 -2.44 -18.48 49.38
C LEU A 89 -3.27 -17.56 50.30
N ALA A 90 -2.59 -16.86 51.21
CA ALA A 90 -3.19 -15.76 51.96
C ALA A 90 -2.55 -14.42 51.61
N ARG A 91 -3.18 -13.36 52.13
CA ARG A 91 -2.63 -12.02 52.10
C ARG A 91 -1.26 -12.01 52.82
N PRO A 92 -0.26 -11.28 52.29
CA PRO A 92 1.00 -11.07 52.99
C PRO A 92 0.76 -10.49 54.39
N ASP A 93 1.57 -10.91 55.36
CA ASP A 93 1.48 -10.36 56.71
C ASP A 93 1.89 -8.87 56.68
N PRO A 94 1.17 -7.99 57.39
CA PRO A 94 1.56 -6.58 57.45
C PRO A 94 2.86 -6.43 58.24
N LEU A 95 3.66 -5.42 57.90
CA LEU A 95 4.88 -5.12 58.63
C LEU A 95 4.51 -4.45 59.97
N VAL A 96 4.83 -5.12 61.07
CA VAL A 96 4.55 -4.64 62.43
C VAL A 96 5.85 -4.17 63.07
N ILE A 97 5.92 -2.88 63.41
CA ILE A 97 7.04 -2.27 64.10
C ILE A 97 6.58 -1.87 65.50
N ASP A 98 7.15 -2.52 66.51
CA ASP A 98 6.93 -2.16 67.91
C ASP A 98 7.84 -0.98 68.29
N TYR A 99 7.23 0.15 68.63
CA TYR A 99 7.95 1.39 68.94
C TYR A 99 7.59 1.90 70.34
N THR A 100 8.58 2.31 71.13
CA THR A 100 8.35 2.88 72.46
C THR A 100 8.59 4.38 72.44
N VAL A 101 7.51 5.14 72.52
CA VAL A 101 7.52 6.61 72.55
C VAL A 101 8.03 7.10 73.91
N ARG A 102 9.13 7.86 73.90
CA ARG A 102 9.68 8.48 75.11
C ARG A 102 9.09 9.87 75.32
N VAL A 103 8.51 10.11 76.49
CA VAL A 103 7.72 11.34 76.78
C VAL A 103 8.46 12.31 77.70
N HIS A 104 9.59 11.89 78.30
CA HIS A 104 10.27 12.61 79.39
C HIS A 104 11.54 13.36 78.96
N SER A 105 11.88 13.36 77.68
CA SER A 105 13.10 14.02 77.17
C SER A 105 12.69 15.20 76.30
N GLY A 106 13.02 16.42 76.73
CA GLY A 106 12.64 17.69 76.09
C GLY A 106 13.34 18.00 74.75
N ASP A 107 14.06 17.03 74.19
CA ASP A 107 14.75 17.16 72.91
C ASP A 107 14.09 16.30 71.84
N PHE A 108 14.07 16.82 70.61
CA PHE A 108 13.65 16.10 69.41
C PHE A 108 14.49 14.82 69.27
N HIS A 109 13.85 13.66 69.37
CA HIS A 109 14.52 12.37 69.24
C HIS A 109 14.45 11.90 67.79
N MET A 110 15.54 12.07 67.06
CA MET A 110 15.71 11.37 65.78
C MET A 110 15.77 9.86 66.07
N GLY A 111 14.86 9.09 65.48
CA GLY A 111 14.75 7.65 65.74
C GLY A 111 16.06 6.91 65.45
N GLN A 112 16.51 6.06 66.37
CA GLN A 112 17.73 5.25 66.20
C GLN A 112 17.58 4.12 65.16
N TYR A 113 16.37 3.89 64.66
CA TYR A 113 16.04 2.77 63.79
C TYR A 113 15.66 3.28 62.40
N ALA A 114 16.41 2.84 61.39
CA ALA A 114 16.06 2.95 59.99
C ALA A 114 15.67 1.55 59.48
N PHE A 115 14.58 1.47 58.72
CA PHE A 115 14.12 0.23 58.12
C PHE A 115 14.10 0.41 56.61
N ASP A 116 14.84 -0.44 55.90
CA ASP A 116 14.81 -0.49 54.45
C ASP A 116 13.71 -1.45 53.99
N MET A 117 12.95 -1.03 52.99
CA MET A 117 11.87 -1.83 52.40
C MET A 117 11.99 -1.81 50.88
N GLU A 118 12.08 -2.99 50.28
CA GLU A 118 12.03 -3.14 48.83
C GLU A 118 10.57 -2.98 48.36
N VAL A 119 10.31 -1.93 47.59
CA VAL A 119 9.00 -1.67 47.00
C VAL A 119 9.08 -1.88 45.50
N GLU A 120 8.26 -2.80 45.00
CA GLU A 120 8.06 -3.00 43.57
C GLU A 120 7.28 -1.79 43.02
N VAL A 121 7.99 -0.88 42.36
CA VAL A 121 7.39 0.26 41.69
C VAL A 121 6.90 -0.20 40.31
N GLU A 122 5.61 -0.06 40.05
CA GLU A 122 5.07 -0.26 38.70
C GLU A 122 5.69 0.79 37.77
N GLU A 123 6.40 0.31 36.75
CA GLU A 123 7.06 1.18 35.79
C GLU A 123 5.99 1.98 35.01
N THR A 124 5.93 3.29 35.25
CA THR A 124 4.92 4.21 34.69
C THR A 124 4.96 4.36 33.16
N LEU A 125 5.84 3.62 32.47
CA LEU A 125 5.95 3.60 31.02
C LEU A 125 4.68 3.09 30.31
N ARG A 126 3.69 2.54 31.03
CA ARG A 126 2.39 2.13 30.47
C ARG A 126 1.26 3.16 30.59
N GLN A 127 1.51 4.36 31.12
CA GLN A 127 0.49 5.43 31.17
C GLN A 127 0.42 6.33 29.92
N GLY A 128 1.21 6.03 28.88
CA GLY A 128 0.90 6.51 27.53
C GLY A 128 -0.29 5.74 26.96
N PRO A 129 -1.06 6.29 25.99
CA PRO A 129 -2.07 5.51 25.31
C PRO A 129 -1.36 4.25 24.79
N GLY A 130 -1.91 3.07 25.09
CA GLY A 130 -1.18 1.80 25.04
C GLY A 130 -0.42 1.55 23.73
N PRO A 131 0.42 0.50 23.64
CA PRO A 131 1.35 0.29 22.52
C PRO A 131 0.75 0.47 21.12
N LEU A 132 -0.57 0.25 20.95
CA LEU A 132 -1.33 0.47 19.72
C LEU A 132 -1.46 1.94 19.28
N ALA A 133 -1.59 2.90 20.21
CA ALA A 133 -1.75 4.32 19.85
C ALA A 133 -0.44 4.91 19.31
N ASN A 134 0.70 4.56 19.93
CA ASN A 134 2.02 4.92 19.43
C ASN A 134 2.38 4.20 18.11
N VAL A 135 1.75 3.07 17.80
CA VAL A 135 1.93 2.39 16.51
C VAL A 135 1.21 3.14 15.39
N GLN A 136 -0.02 3.62 15.63
CA GLN A 136 -0.75 4.38 14.60
C GLN A 136 -0.09 5.72 14.25
N THR A 137 0.40 6.47 15.26
CA THR A 137 1.12 7.73 15.01
C THR A 137 2.41 7.49 14.23
N ARG A 138 3.22 6.49 14.65
CA ARG A 138 4.45 6.12 13.93
C ARG A 138 4.18 5.61 12.52
N GLN A 139 3.05 4.95 12.28
CA GLN A 139 2.69 4.48 10.95
C GLN A 139 2.32 5.64 10.00
N ARG A 140 1.66 6.68 10.52
CA ARG A 140 1.41 7.91 9.74
C ARG A 140 2.70 8.65 9.40
N GLU A 141 3.58 8.82 10.39
CA GLU A 141 4.89 9.45 10.19
C GLU A 141 5.73 8.67 9.18
N LEU A 142 5.71 7.33 9.25
CA LEU A 142 6.41 6.48 8.29
C LEU A 142 5.88 6.67 6.86
N SER A 143 4.56 6.62 6.67
CA SER A 143 3.95 6.85 5.36
C SER A 143 4.23 8.24 4.80
N GLU A 144 4.32 9.26 5.66
CA GLU A 144 4.68 10.61 5.25
C GLU A 144 6.13 10.70 4.78
N ILE A 145 7.05 10.05 5.50
CA ILE A 145 8.46 9.93 5.09
C ILE A 145 8.59 9.14 3.78
N GLU A 146 7.83 8.06 3.59
CA GLU A 146 7.82 7.27 2.36
C GLU A 146 7.37 8.11 1.16
N ASN A 147 6.31 8.91 1.32
CA ASN A 147 5.83 9.81 0.28
C ASN A 147 6.88 10.89 -0.07
N GLN A 148 7.54 11.47 0.94
CA GLN A 148 8.62 12.42 0.72
C GLN A 148 9.82 11.76 -0.01
N LEU A 149 10.17 10.53 0.35
CA LEU A 149 11.23 9.78 -0.30
C LEU A 149 10.90 9.50 -1.78
N ALA A 150 9.69 9.04 -2.06
CA ALA A 150 9.23 8.80 -3.43
C ALA A 150 9.29 10.07 -4.29
N GLN A 151 8.84 11.20 -3.73
CA GLN A 151 8.93 12.50 -4.41
C GLN A 151 10.38 12.88 -4.70
N ARG A 152 11.29 12.75 -3.72
CA ARG A 152 12.71 13.08 -3.91
C ARG A 152 13.38 12.17 -4.94
N MET A 153 13.02 10.88 -4.98
CA MET A 153 13.51 9.97 -6.01
C MET A 153 13.08 10.40 -7.42
N LEU A 154 11.82 10.82 -7.59
CA LEU A 154 11.33 11.35 -8.86
C LEU A 154 12.05 12.64 -9.25
N ASP A 155 12.24 13.56 -8.30
CA ASP A 155 12.99 14.80 -8.52
C ASP A 155 14.43 14.51 -8.99
N ILE A 156 15.11 13.54 -8.36
CA ILE A 156 16.46 13.10 -8.74
C ILE A 156 16.45 12.48 -10.14
N HIS A 157 15.47 11.64 -10.45
CA HIS A 157 15.33 11.04 -11.78
C HIS A 157 15.16 12.11 -12.86
N ASN A 158 14.27 13.08 -12.63
CA ASN A 158 14.03 14.19 -13.55
C ASN A 158 15.27 15.07 -13.73
N ALA A 159 15.97 15.37 -12.63
CA ALA A 159 17.22 16.13 -12.67
C ALA A 159 18.31 15.39 -13.45
N ARG A 160 18.42 14.06 -13.27
CA ARG A 160 19.35 13.22 -14.01
C ARG A 160 19.01 13.17 -15.50
N ALA A 161 17.74 12.95 -15.85
CA ALA A 161 17.28 12.94 -17.24
C ALA A 161 17.57 14.28 -17.93
N LYS A 162 17.28 15.40 -17.26
CA LYS A 162 17.58 16.75 -17.78
C LYS A 162 19.08 16.97 -17.96
N ARG A 163 19.90 16.54 -17.00
CA ARG A 163 21.37 16.62 -17.11
C ARG A 163 21.88 15.80 -18.29
N ASP A 164 21.43 14.56 -18.41
CA ASP A 164 21.90 13.64 -19.45
C ASP A 164 21.47 14.14 -20.85
N PHE A 165 20.25 14.69 -20.96
CA PHE A 165 19.77 15.40 -22.16
C PHE A 165 20.68 16.56 -22.54
N LEU A 166 20.90 17.51 -21.62
CA LEU A 166 21.72 18.70 -21.89
C LEU A 166 23.17 18.33 -22.19
N ARG A 167 23.67 17.28 -21.55
CA ARG A 167 25.01 16.75 -21.82
C ARG A 167 25.11 16.20 -23.24
N SER A 168 24.16 15.35 -23.66
CA SER A 168 24.15 14.80 -25.01
C SER A 168 24.02 15.87 -26.10
N PHE A 169 23.30 16.96 -25.82
CA PHE A 169 23.25 18.14 -26.70
C PHE A 169 24.59 18.87 -26.77
N SER A 170 25.29 19.02 -25.63
CA SER A 170 26.58 19.71 -25.59
C SER A 170 27.74 18.94 -26.24
N GLU A 171 27.65 17.61 -26.32
CA GLU A 171 28.69 16.76 -26.91
C GLU A 171 28.61 16.76 -28.45
N ASP A 172 27.41 16.64 -29.03
CA ASP A 172 27.18 16.77 -30.48
C ASP A 172 25.78 17.35 -30.76
N PRO A 173 25.66 18.68 -30.94
CA PRO A 173 24.35 19.32 -31.08
C PRO A 173 23.66 18.98 -32.40
N VAL A 174 24.40 18.72 -33.48
CA VAL A 174 23.81 18.50 -34.82
C VAL A 174 23.22 17.10 -34.89
N ALA A 175 23.98 16.07 -34.52
CA ALA A 175 23.45 14.70 -34.51
C ALA A 175 22.41 14.49 -33.41
N PHE A 176 22.48 15.25 -32.32
CA PHE A 176 21.45 15.22 -31.28
C PHE A 176 20.11 15.76 -31.79
N VAL A 177 20.09 16.92 -32.46
CA VAL A 177 18.85 17.53 -32.96
C VAL A 177 18.18 16.64 -34.00
N HIS A 178 18.94 16.04 -34.92
CA HIS A 178 18.39 15.10 -35.90
C HIS A 178 17.75 13.88 -35.20
N ARG A 179 18.48 13.22 -34.29
CA ARG A 179 17.93 12.09 -33.51
C ARG A 179 16.73 12.49 -32.65
N TRP A 180 16.74 13.71 -32.12
CA TRP A 180 15.63 14.23 -31.32
C TRP A 180 14.37 14.43 -32.16
N ILE A 181 14.50 15.05 -33.34
CA ILE A 181 13.39 15.26 -34.27
C ILE A 181 12.82 13.91 -34.75
N ASP A 182 13.69 12.96 -35.10
CA ASP A 182 13.26 11.62 -35.51
C ASP A 182 12.49 10.91 -34.38
N ASN A 183 12.98 11.01 -33.15
CA ASN A 183 12.33 10.41 -31.98
C ASN A 183 10.98 11.08 -31.66
N GLN A 184 10.89 12.41 -31.74
CA GLN A 184 9.65 13.14 -31.52
C GLN A 184 8.63 12.87 -32.63
N THR A 185 9.08 12.77 -33.88
CA THR A 185 8.24 12.41 -35.03
C THR A 185 7.64 11.03 -34.84
N LYS A 186 8.47 10.05 -34.47
CA LYS A 186 8.03 8.68 -34.19
C LYS A 186 7.09 8.58 -32.99
N ASP A 187 7.33 9.36 -31.93
CA ASP A 187 6.45 9.38 -30.77
C ASP A 187 5.07 9.98 -31.13
N LEU A 188 5.06 11.05 -31.93
CA LEU A 188 3.83 11.62 -32.47
C LEU A 188 3.07 10.64 -33.37
N GLU A 189 3.75 9.88 -34.23
CA GLU A 189 3.14 8.81 -35.03
C GLU A 189 2.46 7.75 -34.16
N VAL A 190 3.08 7.39 -33.03
CA VAL A 190 2.52 6.42 -32.07
C VAL A 190 1.30 6.99 -31.35
N ILE A 191 1.36 8.25 -30.91
CA ILE A 191 0.27 8.93 -30.21
C ILE A 191 -0.93 9.20 -31.14
N LEU A 192 -0.66 9.63 -32.38
CA LEU A 192 -1.70 9.89 -33.40
C LEU A 192 -2.25 8.59 -34.01
N GLY A 193 -1.58 7.45 -33.79
CA GLY A 193 -1.99 6.14 -34.29
C GLY A 193 -1.91 6.00 -35.81
N ASP A 194 -1.41 7.01 -36.52
CA ASP A 194 -1.35 7.04 -37.97
C ASP A 194 0.03 6.55 -38.43
N ARG A 195 0.13 5.23 -38.61
CA ARG A 195 1.35 4.59 -39.15
C ARG A 195 1.61 4.89 -40.62
N ARG A 196 0.78 5.72 -41.26
CA ARG A 196 0.74 5.78 -42.73
C ARG A 196 1.83 6.66 -43.31
N HIS A 197 2.22 7.77 -42.70
CA HIS A 197 3.24 8.64 -43.31
C HIS A 197 3.97 9.47 -42.25
N GLY A 198 4.99 8.91 -41.63
CA GLY A 198 5.79 9.62 -40.61
C GLY A 198 6.39 10.94 -41.08
N LEU A 199 6.88 10.97 -42.33
CA LEU A 199 7.46 12.17 -42.92
C LEU A 199 6.37 13.18 -43.38
N GLU A 200 5.29 12.73 -44.03
CA GLU A 200 4.23 13.66 -44.49
C GLU A 200 3.38 14.20 -43.35
N ALA A 201 3.15 13.41 -42.29
CA ALA A 201 2.40 13.85 -41.12
C ALA A 201 3.23 14.81 -40.24
N ALA A 202 4.54 14.57 -40.08
CA ALA A 202 5.43 15.50 -39.37
C ALA A 202 5.66 16.79 -40.16
N LEU A 203 5.86 16.70 -41.48
CA LEU A 203 5.89 17.87 -42.35
C LEU A 203 4.54 18.61 -42.31
N GLY A 204 3.41 17.90 -42.37
CA GLY A 204 2.06 18.46 -42.24
C GLY A 204 1.79 19.14 -40.91
N ALA A 205 2.35 18.63 -39.80
CA ALA A 205 2.23 19.22 -38.47
C ALA A 205 3.11 20.46 -38.29
N ILE A 206 4.34 20.44 -38.82
CA ILE A 206 5.22 21.63 -38.90
C ILE A 206 4.57 22.71 -39.80
N MET A 207 3.93 22.31 -40.89
CA MET A 207 3.15 23.16 -41.79
C MET A 207 1.88 23.74 -41.14
N ALA A 208 1.27 23.02 -40.18
CA ALA A 208 0.09 23.48 -39.46
C ALA A 208 0.43 24.39 -38.25
N ALA A 209 1.60 24.22 -37.64
CA ALA A 209 2.07 25.04 -36.53
C ALA A 209 2.52 26.44 -36.97
N ASP A 210 2.94 26.60 -38.23
CA ASP A 210 3.21 27.92 -38.83
C ASP A 210 1.91 28.57 -39.33
N SER A 211 1.03 28.88 -38.38
CA SER A 211 -0.18 29.70 -38.61
C SER A 211 0.13 31.15 -39.06
N THR A 212 1.41 31.49 -39.21
CA THR A 212 1.91 32.72 -39.86
C THR A 212 2.27 32.55 -41.33
N ALA A 213 2.27 31.33 -41.88
CA ALA A 213 2.47 31.08 -43.31
C ALA A 213 1.14 30.96 -44.07
N LEU A 214 0.24 31.94 -43.91
CA LEU A 214 -0.73 32.20 -44.97
C LEU A 214 0.07 32.61 -46.21
N GLU A 215 -0.10 31.84 -47.29
CA GLU A 215 0.62 31.90 -48.58
C GLU A 215 1.92 31.11 -48.66
N MET A 216 1.83 29.78 -48.47
CA MET A 216 2.62 28.91 -49.33
C MET A 216 2.20 29.13 -50.79
N SER A 217 2.99 29.90 -51.55
CA SER A 217 2.83 30.04 -53.00
C SER A 217 2.66 28.66 -53.63
N ALA A 218 1.69 28.52 -54.55
CA ALA A 218 1.40 27.28 -55.26
C ALA A 218 2.66 26.65 -55.89
N GLU A 219 3.65 27.49 -56.20
CA GLU A 219 4.98 27.09 -56.69
C GLU A 219 5.73 26.21 -55.68
N ARG A 220 5.69 26.53 -54.39
CA ARG A 220 6.41 25.80 -53.33
C ARG A 220 5.79 24.43 -53.06
N LYS A 221 4.47 24.33 -53.17
CA LYS A 221 3.74 23.04 -53.14
C LYS A 221 4.12 22.16 -54.33
N GLN A 222 4.18 22.73 -55.55
CA GLN A 222 4.59 21.99 -56.73
C GLN A 222 6.06 21.55 -56.68
N VAL A 223 6.96 22.34 -56.09
CA VAL A 223 8.36 21.96 -55.89
C VAL A 223 8.47 20.76 -54.96
N LEU A 224 7.76 20.77 -53.83
CA LEU A 224 7.73 19.65 -52.89
C LEU A 224 7.12 18.38 -53.51
N GLU A 225 6.03 18.50 -54.28
CA GLU A 225 5.45 17.37 -55.02
C GLU A 225 6.43 16.81 -56.06
N ARG A 226 7.20 17.67 -56.74
CA ARG A 226 8.25 17.25 -57.69
C ARG A 226 9.42 16.57 -56.99
N GLU A 227 9.83 17.06 -55.84
CA GLU A 227 10.90 16.46 -55.05
C GLU A 227 10.46 15.12 -54.44
N ALA A 228 9.24 15.02 -53.93
CA ALA A 228 8.66 13.78 -53.43
C ALA A 228 8.53 12.72 -54.54
N THR A 229 8.06 13.12 -55.73
CA THR A 229 7.96 12.21 -56.87
C THR A 229 9.31 11.81 -57.45
N LYS A 230 10.31 12.71 -57.38
CA LYS A 230 11.71 12.38 -57.70
C LYS A 230 12.28 11.37 -56.69
N TRP A 231 12.07 11.61 -55.40
CA TRP A 231 12.50 10.71 -54.34
C TRP A 231 11.85 9.33 -54.46
N LEU A 232 10.54 9.26 -54.75
CA LEU A 232 9.84 7.98 -54.99
C LEU A 232 10.42 7.20 -56.18
N LYS A 233 10.84 7.91 -57.25
CA LYS A 233 11.41 7.30 -58.46
C LYS A 233 12.87 6.88 -58.30
N GLU A 234 13.63 7.61 -57.48
CA GLU A 234 15.05 7.32 -57.20
C GLU A 234 15.23 6.37 -56.00
N SER A 235 14.17 6.11 -55.24
CA SER A 235 14.21 5.26 -54.06
C SER A 235 14.22 3.78 -54.42
N ALA A 236 15.19 3.05 -53.87
CA ALA A 236 15.27 1.59 -53.92
C ALA A 236 14.14 0.89 -53.14
N LEU A 237 13.17 1.64 -52.61
CA LEU A 237 12.03 1.14 -51.84
C LEU A 237 11.22 0.08 -52.60
N TYR A 238 11.12 0.19 -53.93
CA TYR A 238 10.37 -0.74 -54.78
C TYR A 238 11.19 -1.94 -55.26
N ASP A 239 12.50 -1.97 -54.99
CA ASP A 239 13.38 -3.11 -55.29
C ASP A 239 13.43 -4.12 -54.13
N GLU A 240 12.74 -3.82 -53.03
CA GLU A 240 12.69 -4.66 -51.85
C GLU A 240 11.81 -5.92 -52.06
N PRO A 241 12.13 -7.05 -51.41
CA PRO A 241 11.48 -8.34 -51.65
C PRO A 241 9.98 -8.37 -51.30
N TRP A 242 9.49 -7.41 -50.53
CA TRP A 242 8.06 -7.27 -50.22
C TRP A 242 7.25 -6.62 -51.35
N ALA A 243 7.90 -5.98 -52.32
CA ALA A 243 7.22 -5.21 -53.36
C ALA A 243 6.35 -6.11 -54.27
N ASP A 244 6.89 -7.25 -54.72
CA ASP A 244 6.16 -8.20 -55.57
C ASP A 244 4.94 -8.80 -54.85
N GLU A 245 5.11 -9.14 -53.57
CA GLU A 245 4.03 -9.67 -52.72
C GLU A 245 2.96 -8.60 -52.47
N ALA A 246 3.36 -7.36 -52.21
CA ALA A 246 2.43 -6.23 -52.04
C ALA A 246 1.63 -5.93 -53.31
N VAL A 247 2.27 -5.96 -54.49
CA VAL A 247 1.60 -5.78 -55.79
C VAL A 247 0.60 -6.92 -56.04
N PHE A 248 0.96 -8.17 -55.73
CA PHE A 248 0.06 -9.32 -55.85
C PHE A 248 -1.19 -9.15 -54.97
N HIS A 249 -1.02 -8.79 -53.70
CA HIS A 249 -2.14 -8.54 -52.79
C HIS A 249 -3.02 -7.37 -53.25
N TYR A 250 -2.41 -6.29 -53.76
CA TYR A 250 -3.14 -5.15 -54.29
C TYR A 250 -3.99 -5.53 -55.52
N LEU A 251 -3.38 -6.23 -56.49
CA LEU A 251 -4.07 -6.67 -57.71
C LEU A 251 -5.19 -7.67 -57.40
N SER A 252 -4.95 -8.61 -56.48
CA SER A 252 -5.97 -9.57 -56.04
C SER A 252 -7.18 -8.86 -55.43
N THR A 253 -6.93 -7.90 -54.54
CA THR A 253 -7.97 -7.08 -53.90
C THR A 253 -8.74 -6.25 -54.93
N LYS A 254 -8.03 -5.57 -55.85
CA LYS A 254 -8.67 -4.79 -56.94
C LYS A 254 -9.50 -5.65 -57.88
N THR A 255 -9.04 -6.86 -58.18
CA THR A 255 -9.78 -7.81 -59.03
C THR A 255 -11.06 -8.27 -58.33
N GLN A 256 -11.01 -8.53 -57.03
CA GLN A 256 -12.18 -8.85 -56.21
C GLN A 256 -13.17 -7.68 -56.11
N GLU A 257 -12.69 -6.45 -55.89
CA GLU A 257 -13.54 -5.25 -55.88
C GLU A 257 -14.28 -5.08 -57.22
N ARG A 258 -13.57 -5.26 -58.33
CA ARG A 258 -14.16 -5.13 -59.67
C ARG A 258 -15.18 -6.24 -59.96
N MET A 259 -14.92 -7.46 -59.49
CA MET A 259 -15.86 -8.57 -59.56
C MET A 259 -17.13 -8.28 -58.75
N GLN A 260 -17.00 -7.75 -57.53
CA GLN A 260 -18.15 -7.35 -56.70
C GLN A 260 -18.98 -6.23 -57.32
N GLN A 261 -18.34 -5.25 -57.96
CA GLN A 261 -19.05 -4.18 -58.70
C GLN A 261 -19.87 -4.74 -59.88
N LEU A 262 -19.37 -5.76 -60.57
CA LEU A 262 -20.08 -6.42 -61.66
C LEU A 262 -21.25 -7.30 -61.19
N LEU A 263 -21.24 -7.72 -59.92
CA LEU A 263 -22.27 -8.56 -59.30
C LEU A 263 -23.40 -7.75 -58.63
N GLN A 264 -23.32 -6.40 -58.59
CA GLN A 264 -24.42 -5.57 -58.05
C GLN A 264 -25.51 -5.30 -59.10
N PRO A 265 -26.81 -5.58 -58.81
CA PRO A 265 -27.90 -5.24 -59.70
C PRO A 265 -28.15 -3.71 -59.71
N HIS A 266 -28.17 -3.09 -60.89
CA HIS A 266 -28.49 -1.67 -61.05
C HIS A 266 -29.96 -1.40 -60.66
N PRO A 267 -30.26 -0.47 -59.74
CA PRO A 267 -31.65 -0.04 -59.50
C PRO A 267 -32.11 0.89 -60.63
N GLN A 268 -33.26 0.55 -61.25
CA GLN A 268 -33.97 1.37 -62.23
C GLN A 268 -34.34 2.74 -61.62
N GLN A 269 -33.99 3.83 -62.30
CA GLN A 269 -34.38 5.19 -61.89
C GLN A 269 -35.90 5.41 -62.07
N PRO A 270 -36.63 5.99 -61.10
CA PRO A 270 -38.05 6.25 -61.25
C PRO A 270 -38.31 7.52 -62.09
N ILE A 271 -39.17 7.36 -63.09
CA ILE A 271 -39.74 8.33 -64.06
C ILE A 271 -40.39 9.58 -63.42
N GLN A 272 -40.40 9.71 -62.09
CA GLN A 272 -41.11 10.76 -61.36
C GLN A 272 -40.47 12.16 -61.43
N GLN A 273 -39.16 12.28 -61.68
CA GLN A 273 -38.52 13.60 -61.80
C GLN A 273 -38.90 14.33 -63.10
N GLN A 274 -39.18 13.60 -64.18
CA GLN A 274 -39.49 14.22 -65.47
C GLN A 274 -40.90 14.83 -65.49
N GLN A 275 -41.87 14.21 -64.81
CA GLN A 275 -43.24 14.73 -64.70
C GLN A 275 -43.34 16.00 -63.83
N HIS A 276 -42.52 16.13 -62.79
CA HIS A 276 -42.51 17.35 -61.96
C HIS A 276 -41.93 18.55 -62.72
N GLN A 277 -40.95 18.31 -63.59
CA GLN A 277 -40.32 19.38 -64.37
C GLN A 277 -41.24 19.89 -65.50
N GLU A 278 -42.00 18.99 -66.14
CA GLU A 278 -43.04 19.39 -67.12
C GLU A 278 -44.19 20.18 -66.47
N GLN A 279 -44.62 19.81 -65.26
CA GLN A 279 -45.65 20.57 -64.54
C GLN A 279 -45.19 21.99 -64.17
N GLN A 280 -43.93 22.15 -63.75
CA GLN A 280 -43.37 23.48 -63.47
C GLN A 280 -43.27 24.35 -64.73
N TYR A 281 -42.92 23.75 -65.87
CA TYR A 281 -42.81 24.47 -67.15
C TYR A 281 -44.18 24.97 -67.64
N GLN A 282 -45.23 24.15 -67.52
CA GLN A 282 -46.59 24.58 -67.88
C GLN A 282 -47.11 25.71 -66.98
N GLN A 283 -46.75 25.69 -65.68
CA GLN A 283 -47.17 26.72 -64.74
C GLN A 283 -46.51 28.09 -65.01
N GLN A 284 -45.26 28.10 -65.49
CA GLN A 284 -44.57 29.34 -65.89
C GLN A 284 -45.13 29.97 -67.17
N MET A 285 -45.58 29.17 -68.13
CA MET A 285 -46.18 29.66 -69.37
C MET A 285 -47.54 30.33 -69.15
N GLN A 286 -48.35 29.84 -68.20
CA GLN A 286 -49.64 30.47 -67.88
C GLN A 286 -49.51 31.83 -67.18
N GLN A 287 -48.41 32.09 -66.45
CA GLN A 287 -48.20 33.39 -65.80
C GLN A 287 -47.81 34.51 -66.77
N HIS A 288 -47.35 34.18 -67.99
CA HIS A 288 -46.94 35.17 -68.99
C HIS A 288 -48.06 35.58 -69.97
N GLN A 289 -49.28 35.05 -69.82
CA GLN A 289 -50.45 35.44 -70.62
C GLN A 289 -51.62 35.87 -69.73
N ALA A 290 -51.50 37.04 -69.09
CA ALA A 290 -52.65 37.81 -68.61
C ALA A 290 -52.41 39.31 -68.89
N PRO A 291 -53.23 39.97 -69.72
CA PRO A 291 -53.02 41.33 -70.21
C PRO A 291 -53.73 42.40 -69.37
N GLY A 292 -53.11 43.57 -69.21
CA GLY A 292 -53.74 44.79 -68.68
C GLY A 292 -52.82 45.98 -68.93
N MET A 293 -53.00 46.71 -70.05
CA MET A 293 -53.75 47.98 -70.12
C MET A 293 -53.16 49.08 -69.22
N MET A 294 -52.35 49.97 -69.81
CA MET A 294 -52.75 51.32 -70.25
C MET A 294 -51.73 51.86 -71.24
#